data_AF-A0A846R6F7-F1
#
_entry.id   AF-A0A846R6F7-F1
#
_cell.length_a   1.000
_cell.length_b   1.000
_cell.length_c   1.000
_cell.angle_alpha   90.00
_cell.angle_beta   90.00
_cell.angle_gamma   90.00
#
_symmetry.space_group_name_H-M   'P 1'
#
loop_
_entity.id
_entity.type
_entity.pdbx_description
1 polymer ?
#
loop_
_entity_poly.entity_id
_entity_poly.type
_entity_poly.pdbx_seq_one_letter_code
_entity_poly.pdbx_strand_id
1 'polypeptide(L)' 'MKTKRAIYFILIVLGAITIGFGKAFVQKEYAFSVGIVLLMFGIYKSSQAWSIINSDNEQGEDE' A
#
# COMPACT_ATOMS: atom_id res chain seq x y z
N MET A 1 9.40 -0.79 -14.98
CA MET A 1 8.95 -1.80 -13.98
C MET A 1 9.28 -1.44 -12.51
N LYS A 2 10.38 -0.73 -12.19
CA LYS A 2 10.83 -0.48 -10.80
C LYS A 2 10.03 0.62 -10.05
N THR A 3 9.50 1.62 -10.76
CA THR A 3 8.85 2.80 -10.15
C THR A 3 7.45 2.52 -9.58
N LYS A 4 6.70 1.56 -10.15
CA LYS A 4 5.32 1.27 -9.70
C LYS A 4 5.28 0.67 -8.28
N ARG A 5 6.29 -0.12 -7.90
CA ARG A 5 6.39 -0.74 -6.57
C ARG A 5 6.76 0.26 -5.48
N ALA A 6 7.61 1.24 -5.82
CA ALA A 6 8.01 2.31 -4.90
C ALA A 6 6.84 3.21 -4.49
N ILE A 7 5.88 3.45 -5.40
CA ILE A 7 4.67 4.24 -5.12
C ILE A 7 3.80 3.59 -4.04
N TYR A 8 3.63 2.26 -4.09
CA TYR A 8 2.87 1.54 -3.06
C TYR A 8 3.56 1.57 -1.70
N PHE A 9 4.89 1.52 -1.70
CA PHE A 9 5.68 1.65 -0.48
C PHE A 9 5.52 3.04 0.14
N ILE A 10 5.55 4.09 -0.68
CA ILE A 10 5.32 5.48 -0.25
C ILE A 10 3.91 5.65 0.35
N LEU A 11 2.89 5.02 -0.24
CA LEU A 11 1.52 5.03 0.30
C LEU A 11 1.43 4.38 1.69
N ILE A 12 2.12 3.26 1.91
CA ILE A 12 2.16 2.59 3.21
C ILE A 12 2.88 3.46 4.25
N VAL A 13 4.01 4.06 3.88
CA VAL A 13 4.77 4.96 4.76
C VAL A 13 3.95 6.19 5.13
N LEU A 14 3.24 6.79 4.17
CA LEU A 14 2.31 7.91 4.43
C LEU A 14 1.18 7.50 5.39
N GLY A 15 0.59 6.32 5.22
CA GLY A 15 -0.42 5.79 6.14
C GLY A 15 0.12 5.62 7.57
N ALA A 16 1.31 5.05 7.71
CA ALA A 16 1.96 4.84 9.01
C ALA A 16 2.32 6.18 9.70
N ILE A 17 2.85 7.15 8.95
CA ILE A 17 3.13 8.50 9.45
C ILE A 17 1.83 9.18 9.90
N THR A 18 0.74 9.01 9.15
CA THR A 18 -0.56 9.59 9.49
C THR A 18 -1.12 9.03 10.81
N ILE A 19 -0.95 7.73 11.07
CA ILE A 19 -1.35 7.12 12.35
C ILE A 19 -0.47 7.61 13.51
N GLY A 20 0.84 7.70 13.31
CA GLY A 20 1.81 8.10 14.35
C GLY A 20 1.80 9.59 14.69
N PHE A 21 1.72 10.45 13.67
CA PHE A 21 1.76 11.91 13.80
C PHE A 21 0.40 12.59 13.72
N GLY A 22 -0.67 11.88 13.34
CA GLY A 22 -2.00 12.46 13.17
C GLY A 22 -2.57 13.09 14.44
N LYS A 23 -2.11 12.66 15.63
CA LYS A 23 -2.47 13.27 16.92
C LYS A 23 -2.09 14.76 17.03
N ALA A 24 -1.11 15.22 16.25
CA ALA A 24 -0.66 16.62 16.25
C ALA A 24 -1.44 17.53 15.29
N PHE A 25 -2.14 16.98 14.29
CA PHE A 25 -2.76 17.76 13.21
C PHE A 25 -4.27 17.54 13.04
N VAL A 26 -4.83 16.40 13.46
CA VAL A 26 -6.24 16.03 13.25
C VAL A 26 -6.80 15.34 14.50
N GLN A 27 -8.10 15.46 14.76
CA GLN A 27 -8.78 14.68 15.81
C GLN A 27 -8.37 13.20 15.72
N LYS A 28 -7.92 12.67 16.86
CA LYS A 28 -7.25 11.36 17.00
C LYS A 28 -8.01 10.21 16.34
N GLU A 29 -9.34 10.28 16.37
CA GLU A 29 -10.25 9.27 15.82
C GLU A 29 -10.20 9.25 14.29
N TYR A 30 -10.26 10.41 13.65
CA TYR A 30 -10.18 10.54 12.19
C TYR A 30 -8.80 10.16 11.65
N ALA A 31 -7.73 10.54 12.34
CA ALA A 31 -6.37 10.16 11.96
C ALA A 31 -6.18 8.63 11.93
N PHE A 32 -6.76 7.93 12.91
CA PHE A 32 -6.67 6.48 13.01
C PHE A 32 -7.48 5.79 11.92
N SER A 33 -8.72 6.22 11.68
CA SER A 33 -9.57 5.69 10.61
C SER A 33 -8.99 5.93 9.23
N VAL A 34 -8.54 7.15 8.93
CA VAL A 34 -7.92 7.50 7.64
C VAL A 34 -6.62 6.72 7.43
N GLY A 35 -5.81 6.60 8.48
CA GLY A 35 -4.58 5.82 8.46
C GLY A 35 -4.82 4.36 8.14
N ILE A 36 -5.80 3.71 8.78
CA ILE A 36 -6.16 2.31 8.53
C ILE A 36 -6.63 2.10 7.08
N VAL A 37 -7.49 2.98 6.56
CA VAL A 37 -7.98 2.88 5.18
C VAL A 37 -6.84 3.00 4.17
N LEU A 38 -5.91 3.95 4.38
CA LEU A 38 -4.71 4.10 3.56
C LEU A 38 -3.78 2.88 3.64
N LEU A 39 -3.61 2.31 4.82
CA LEU A 39 -2.79 1.12 5.04
C LEU A 39 -3.39 -0.09 4.34
N MET A 40 -4.70 -0.31 4.50
CA MET A 40 -5.43 -1.40 3.86
C MET A 40 -5.39 -1.26 2.33
N PHE A 41 -5.55 -0.06 1.80
CA PHE A 41 -5.44 0.22 0.37
C PHE A 41 -4.03 -0.03 -0.17
N GLY A 42 -3.00 0.44 0.55
CA GLY A 42 -1.60 0.23 0.20
C GLY A 42 -1.22 -1.26 0.16
N ILE A 43 -1.63 -2.02 1.18
CA ILE A 43 -1.41 -3.47 1.25
C ILE A 43 -2.16 -4.19 0.12
N TYR A 44 -3.44 -3.86 -0.09
CA TYR A 44 -4.27 -4.48 -1.13
C TYR A 44 -3.66 -4.29 -2.53
N LYS A 45 -3.26 -3.06 -2.86
CA LYS A 45 -2.56 -2.76 -4.11
C LYS A 45 -1.22 -3.46 -4.23
N SER A 46 -0.44 -3.54 -3.14
CA SER A 46 0.83 -4.26 -3.13
C SER A 46 0.64 -5.76 -3.36
N SER A 47 -0.38 -6.35 -2.76
CA SER A 47 -0.73 -7.77 -2.91
C SER A 47 -1.21 -8.07 -4.34
N GLN A 48 -2.09 -7.25 -4.92
CA GLN A 48 -2.47 -7.39 -6.33
C GLN A 48 -1.28 -7.22 -7.27
N ALA A 49 -0.40 -6.24 -7.03
CA ALA A 49 0.79 -6.05 -7.84
C ALA A 49 1.72 -7.27 -7.78
N TRP A 50 1.80 -7.94 -6.62
CA TRP A 50 2.54 -9.18 -6.48
C TRP A 50 1.86 -10.35 -7.20
N SER A 51 0.54 -10.47 -7.09
CA SER A 51 -0.25 -11.48 -7.81
C SER A 51 -0.13 -11.34 -9.33
N ILE A 52 -0.20 -10.12 -9.87
CA ILE A 52 -0.05 -9.88 -11.32
C ILE A 52 1.36 -10.27 -11.79
N ILE A 53 2.41 -9.91 -11.03
CA ILE A 53 3.78 -10.31 -11.37
C ILE A 53 3.93 -11.83 -11.36
N ASN A 54 3.32 -12.53 -10.39
CA ASN A 54 3.40 -13.99 -10.34
C ASN A 54 2.62 -14.66 -11.49
N SER A 55 1.42 -14.16 -11.83
CA SER A 55 0.62 -14.71 -12.94
C SER A 55 1.25 -14.49 -14.32
N ASP A 56 2.05 -13.43 -14.49
CA ASP A 56 2.81 -13.17 -15.73
C ASP A 56 3.98 -14.16 -15.91
N ASN A 57 4.48 -14.74 -14.81
CA ASN A 57 5.57 -15.74 -14.84
C ASN A 57 5.05 -17.18 -15.00
N GLU A 58 3.77 -17.45 -14.73
CA GLU A 58 3.16 -18.78 -14.92
C GLU A 58 2.65 -19.02 -16.37
N GLN A 59 2.58 -17.98 -17.21
CA GLN A 59 2.21 -18.12 -18.64
C GLN A 59 3.42 -18.35 -19.57
N GLY A 60 4.64 -18.49 -19.04
CA GLY A 60 5.87 -18.64 -19.82
C GLY A 60 6.54 -20.01 -19.75
N GLU A 61 5.90 -21.05 -19.19
CA GLU A 61 6.45 -22.42 -19.11
C GLU A 61 5.68 -23.45 -19.97
N ASP A 62 4.72 -23.02 -20.78
CA ASP A 62 3.92 -23.89 -21.66
C ASP A 62 4.06 -23.56 -23.17
N GLU A 63 5.27 -23.17 -23.65
CA GLU A 63 5.63 -23.22 -25.09
C GLU A 63 7.03 -23.79 -25.34
#